data_AF-A0AAN8PYE1-F1
#
_entry.id   AF-A0AAN8PYE1-F1
#
_cell.length_a   1.000
_cell.length_b   1.000
_cell.length_c   1.000
_cell.angle_alpha   90.00
_cell.angle_beta   90.00
_cell.angle_gamma   90.00
#
_symmetry.space_group_name_H-M   'P 1'
#
loop_
_entity.id
_entity.type
_entity.pdbx_description
1 polymer ?
#
loop_
_entity_poly.entity_id
_entity_poly.type
_entity_poly.pdbx_seq_one_letter_code
_entity_poly.pdbx_strand_id
1 'polypeptide(L)'
;MFILYFVDVKVGNKIKSLSIELILTINPLITGFKDGIALVEAWEDFMNEQKATMPSSLQGGFQVAWNIWHWFYVQRVLYENAIMGISLGLILTTIILLVSIQNIIISLLASFTISMVTICVIGVIPLLGWKLGVLVSLNMCLVVGLSVDYVVHLAEGYTMSKHKDRKSRVQDSLEAMATSVYSGACTTLGASVFMLFSQIIFFFQFGIFMFFTIGFSILFSLGLFITLMGTIGPENDTGDIKAVFGKLRHFVKNRNTHCVET
;
A
#
# COMPACT_ATOMS: atom_id res chain seq x y z
N MET A 1 28.19 -10.64 -29.28
CA MET A 1 29.55 -11.21 -29.39
C MET A 1 30.01 -11.50 -27.97
N PHE A 2 30.18 -12.77 -27.62
CA PHE A 2 30.58 -13.19 -26.27
C PHE A 2 32.10 -13.32 -26.23
N ILE A 3 32.76 -12.65 -25.30
CA ILE A 3 34.17 -12.91 -24.98
C ILE A 3 34.17 -13.73 -23.69
N LEU A 4 34.85 -14.87 -23.71
CA LEU A 4 34.87 -15.84 -22.62
C LEU A 4 36.23 -15.76 -21.93
N TYR A 5 36.23 -15.39 -20.64
CA TYR A 5 37.45 -15.42 -19.81
C TYR A 5 37.30 -16.50 -18.75
N PHE A 6 38.39 -17.24 -18.52
CA PHE A 6 38.50 -18.20 -17.42
C PHE A 6 39.32 -17.57 -16.29
N VAL A 7 38.75 -17.54 -15.09
CA VAL A 7 39.46 -17.13 -13.87
C VAL A 7 39.48 -18.31 -12.91
N ASP A 8 40.67 -18.80 -12.58
CA ASP A 8 40.88 -19.89 -11.63
C ASP A 8 41.56 -19.42 -10.34
N VAL A 9 41.00 -19.79 -9.19
CA VAL A 9 41.63 -19.54 -7.88
C VAL A 9 42.31 -20.82 -7.42
N LYS A 10 43.65 -20.79 -7.38
CA LYS A 10 44.50 -21.91 -6.96
C LYS A 10 45.03 -21.72 -5.54
N VAL A 11 45.05 -22.79 -4.75
CA VAL A 11 45.78 -22.86 -3.47
C VAL A 11 46.68 -24.09 -3.50
N GLY A 12 47.99 -23.88 -3.64
CA GLY A 12 48.93 -24.96 -3.94
C GLY A 12 48.63 -25.60 -5.31
N ASN A 13 48.58 -26.94 -5.37
CA ASN A 13 48.27 -27.69 -6.60
C ASN A 13 46.77 -28.01 -6.78
N LYS A 14 45.87 -27.42 -5.99
CA LYS A 14 44.42 -27.68 -6.06
C LYS A 14 43.66 -26.45 -6.56
N ILE A 15 42.74 -26.67 -7.51
CA ILE A 15 41.77 -25.67 -7.98
C ILE A 15 40.64 -25.63 -6.95
N LYS A 16 40.33 -24.44 -6.41
CA LYS A 16 39.21 -24.25 -5.47
C LYS A 16 37.94 -23.77 -6.14
N SER A 17 38.06 -22.88 -7.12
CA SER A 17 36.93 -22.36 -7.90
C SER A 17 37.35 -22.05 -9.31
N LEU A 18 36.40 -22.19 -10.23
CA LEU A 18 36.51 -21.78 -11.62
C LEU A 18 35.35 -20.83 -11.91
N SER A 19 35.64 -19.70 -12.54
CA SER A 19 34.65 -18.73 -12.97
C SER A 19 34.77 -18.50 -14.47
N ILE A 20 33.62 -18.42 -15.13
CA ILE A 20 33.50 -18.10 -16.55
C ILE A 20 32.85 -16.72 -16.62
N GLU A 21 33.56 -15.76 -17.19
CA GLU A 21 33.05 -14.41 -17.38
C GLU A 21 32.56 -14.21 -18.81
N LEU A 22 31.38 -13.62 -18.94
CA LEU A 22 30.72 -13.33 -20.20
C LEU A 22 30.33 -11.86 -20.24
N ILE A 23 30.71 -11.17 -21.32
CA ILE A 23 30.30 -9.80 -21.57
C ILE A 23 28.96 -9.81 -22.32
N LEU A 24 27.91 -9.31 -21.66
CA LEU A 24 26.57 -9.18 -22.24
C LEU A 24 26.42 -7.81 -22.92
N THR A 25 25.62 -7.75 -23.98
CA THR A 25 25.31 -6.49 -24.71
C THR A 25 24.22 -5.66 -24.00
N ILE A 26 23.78 -6.08 -22.82
CA ILE A 26 22.70 -5.44 -22.08
C ILE A 26 23.19 -4.11 -21.50
N ASN A 27 22.43 -3.04 -21.75
CA ASN A 27 22.65 -1.77 -21.10
C ASN A 27 21.61 -1.57 -19.98
N PRO A 28 22.00 -1.65 -18.70
CA PRO A 28 21.07 -1.54 -17.57
C PRO A 28 20.38 -0.18 -17.46
N LEU A 29 20.88 0.87 -18.14
CA LEU A 29 20.27 2.20 -18.15
C LEU A 29 19.16 2.35 -19.20
N ILE A 30 19.13 1.45 -20.19
CA ILE A 30 18.20 1.51 -21.34
C ILE A 30 17.19 0.37 -21.27
N THR A 31 17.61 -0.82 -20.83
CA THR A 31 16.74 -1.98 -20.68
C THR A 31 15.73 -1.73 -19.56
N GLY A 32 14.44 -1.67 -19.91
CA GLY A 32 13.37 -1.48 -18.95
C GLY A 32 13.21 -2.69 -18.01
N PHE A 33 12.54 -2.49 -16.87
CA PHE A 33 12.32 -3.53 -15.87
C PHE A 33 11.72 -4.82 -16.48
N LYS A 34 10.70 -4.68 -17.32
CA LYS A 34 9.98 -5.81 -17.94
C LYS A 34 10.89 -6.71 -18.79
N ASP A 35 11.73 -6.09 -19.61
CA ASP A 35 12.64 -6.84 -20.50
C ASP A 35 13.85 -7.36 -19.72
N GLY A 36 14.30 -6.61 -18.71
CA GLY A 36 15.42 -6.99 -17.86
C GLY A 36 15.13 -8.20 -16.97
N ILE A 37 13.98 -8.25 -16.30
CA ILE A 37 13.63 -9.38 -15.44
C ILE A 37 13.39 -10.67 -16.25
N ALA A 38 12.76 -10.57 -17.42
CA ALA A 38 12.56 -11.71 -18.30
C ALA A 38 13.90 -12.31 -18.77
N LEU A 39 14.89 -11.46 -18.98
CA LEU A 39 16.24 -11.89 -19.36
C LEU A 39 17.00 -12.53 -18.19
N VAL A 40 16.85 -11.98 -16.97
CA VAL A 40 17.40 -12.61 -15.75
C VAL A 40 16.84 -14.02 -15.58
N GLU A 41 15.52 -14.16 -15.70
CA GLU A 41 14.81 -15.44 -15.56
C GLU A 41 15.22 -16.42 -16.66
N ALA A 42 15.27 -16.00 -17.92
CA ALA A 42 15.74 -16.84 -19.03
C ALA A 42 17.19 -17.32 -18.83
N TRP A 43 18.05 -16.48 -18.26
CA TRP A 43 19.43 -16.86 -17.96
C TRP A 43 19.51 -17.84 -16.77
N GLU A 44 18.69 -17.64 -15.73
CA GLU A 44 18.60 -18.55 -14.60
C GLU A 44 18.09 -19.93 -15.05
N ASP A 45 17.07 -19.96 -15.93
CA ASP A 45 16.52 -21.18 -16.51
C ASP A 45 17.56 -21.92 -17.36
N PHE A 46 18.27 -21.19 -18.23
CA PHE A 46 19.38 -21.75 -19.01
C PHE A 46 20.46 -22.35 -18.08
N MET A 47 20.85 -21.64 -17.03
CA MET A 47 21.84 -22.14 -16.07
C MET A 47 21.33 -23.37 -15.32
N ASN A 48 20.05 -23.42 -14.95
CA ASN A 48 19.43 -24.58 -14.30
C ASN A 48 19.40 -25.80 -15.22
N GLU A 49 19.06 -25.62 -16.50
CA GLU A 49 19.09 -26.68 -17.51
C GLU A 49 20.51 -27.21 -17.71
N GLN A 50 21.50 -26.33 -17.85
CA GLN A 50 22.90 -26.75 -18.00
C GLN A 50 23.41 -27.47 -16.75
N LYS A 51 23.10 -26.99 -15.54
CA LYS A 51 23.46 -27.66 -14.28
C LYS A 51 22.88 -29.07 -14.19
N ALA A 52 21.67 -29.31 -14.69
CA ALA A 52 21.04 -30.63 -14.68
C ALA A 52 21.81 -31.65 -15.53
N THR A 53 22.50 -31.20 -16.59
CA THR A 53 23.34 -32.06 -17.44
C THR A 53 24.77 -32.27 -16.90
N MET A 54 25.19 -31.47 -15.91
CA MET A 54 26.53 -31.53 -15.34
C MET A 54 26.67 -32.66 -14.31
N PRO A 55 27.88 -33.25 -14.16
CA PRO A 55 28.15 -34.23 -13.12
C PRO A 55 27.94 -33.65 -11.72
N SER A 56 27.59 -34.50 -10.74
CA SER A 56 27.22 -34.08 -9.37
C SER A 56 28.27 -33.21 -8.66
N SER A 57 29.54 -33.31 -9.05
CA SER A 57 30.62 -32.46 -8.56
C SER A 57 30.56 -30.99 -8.99
N LEU A 58 29.83 -30.67 -10.08
CA LEU A 58 29.73 -29.33 -10.67
C LEU A 58 28.32 -28.70 -10.52
N GLN A 59 27.35 -29.43 -9.97
CA GLN A 59 25.97 -28.95 -9.81
C GLN A 59 25.81 -27.77 -8.83
N GLY A 60 26.84 -27.46 -8.03
CA GLY A 60 26.86 -26.33 -7.11
C GLY A 60 27.19 -24.97 -7.75
N GLY A 61 27.32 -24.90 -9.08
CA GLY A 61 27.56 -23.65 -9.80
C GLY A 61 26.41 -22.65 -9.67
N PHE A 62 26.73 -21.37 -9.64
CA PHE A 62 25.75 -20.27 -9.62
C PHE A 62 26.18 -19.17 -10.58
N GLN A 63 25.21 -18.39 -11.06
CA GLN A 63 25.48 -17.23 -11.90
C GLN A 63 25.51 -15.95 -11.07
N VAL A 64 26.34 -15.00 -11.48
CA VAL A 64 26.35 -13.64 -10.95
C VAL A 64 26.54 -12.67 -12.11
N ALA A 65 25.81 -11.56 -12.09
CA ALA A 65 26.14 -10.41 -12.90
C ALA A 65 26.51 -9.26 -11.98
N TRP A 66 27.49 -8.48 -12.40
CA TRP A 66 27.88 -7.23 -11.72
C TRP A 66 26.68 -6.31 -11.57
N ASN A 67 26.14 -6.16 -10.35
CA ASN A 67 25.05 -5.25 -9.92
C ASN A 67 23.74 -5.23 -10.74
N ILE A 68 23.70 -5.74 -11.97
CA ILE A 68 22.61 -5.64 -12.94
C ILE A 68 21.46 -6.54 -12.53
N TRP A 69 21.73 -7.82 -12.24
CA TRP A 69 20.74 -8.76 -11.71
C TRP A 69 20.15 -8.25 -10.40
N HIS A 70 21.01 -7.78 -9.49
CA HIS A 70 20.57 -7.21 -8.22
C HIS A 70 19.59 -6.04 -8.42
N TRP A 71 19.86 -5.14 -9.37
CA TRP A 71 18.97 -4.00 -9.64
C TRP A 71 17.57 -4.44 -10.11
N PHE A 72 17.48 -5.42 -11.02
CA PHE A 72 16.19 -5.93 -11.47
C PHE A 72 15.43 -6.67 -10.36
N TYR A 73 16.11 -7.44 -9.51
CA TYR A 73 15.48 -8.05 -8.34
C TYR A 73 14.97 -7.00 -7.36
N VAL A 74 15.75 -5.95 -7.08
CA VAL A 74 15.30 -4.83 -6.22
C VAL A 74 14.06 -4.17 -6.82
N GLN A 75 14.05 -3.86 -8.13
CA GLN A 75 12.88 -3.27 -8.78
C GLN A 75 11.64 -4.17 -8.68
N ARG A 76 11.79 -5.49 -8.83
CA ARG A 76 10.71 -6.47 -8.66
C ARG A 76 10.15 -6.42 -7.24
N VAL A 77 11.01 -6.52 -6.23
CA VAL A 77 10.61 -6.48 -4.82
C VAL A 77 9.93 -5.15 -4.47
N LEU A 78 10.43 -4.02 -4.99
CA LEU A 78 9.81 -2.72 -4.77
C LEU A 78 8.42 -2.60 -5.39
N TYR A 79 8.22 -3.18 -6.57
CA TYR A 79 6.93 -3.22 -7.25
C TYR A 79 5.94 -4.12 -6.51
N GLU A 80 6.36 -5.33 -6.15
CA GLU A 80 5.55 -6.29 -5.39
C GLU A 80 5.14 -5.71 -4.03
N ASN A 81 6.10 -5.11 -3.29
CA ASN A 81 5.84 -4.46 -2.01
C ASN A 81 4.88 -3.28 -2.12
N ALA A 82 4.98 -2.47 -3.18
CA ALA A 82 4.07 -1.34 -3.36
C ALA A 82 2.61 -1.82 -3.55
N ILE A 83 2.40 -2.82 -4.40
CA ILE A 83 1.06 -3.37 -4.65
C ILE A 83 0.53 -4.10 -3.41
N MET A 84 1.36 -4.92 -2.78
CA MET A 84 0.99 -5.62 -1.54
C MET A 84 0.68 -4.63 -0.43
N GLY A 85 1.48 -3.58 -0.27
CA GLY A 85 1.27 -2.55 0.75
C GLY A 85 -0.05 -1.80 0.56
N ILE A 86 -0.38 -1.38 -0.66
CA ILE A 86 -1.65 -0.71 -0.95
C ILE A 86 -2.83 -1.67 -0.73
N SER A 87 -2.77 -2.89 -1.30
CA SER A 87 -3.88 -3.84 -1.22
C SER A 87 -4.14 -4.32 0.21
N LEU A 88 -3.10 -4.75 0.93
CA LEU A 88 -3.20 -5.15 2.33
C LEU A 88 -3.59 -3.96 3.20
N GLY A 89 -3.05 -2.76 2.95
CA GLY A 89 -3.42 -1.54 3.64
C GLY A 89 -4.93 -1.28 3.56
N LEU A 90 -5.49 -1.26 2.34
CA LEU A 90 -6.93 -1.00 2.14
C LEU A 90 -7.82 -2.08 2.75
N ILE A 91 -7.42 -3.35 2.66
CA ILE A 91 -8.15 -4.47 3.28
C ILE A 91 -8.15 -4.32 4.81
N LEU A 92 -6.97 -4.12 5.40
CA LEU A 92 -6.83 -3.97 6.85
C LEU A 92 -7.55 -2.72 7.36
N THR A 93 -7.44 -1.60 6.66
CA THR A 93 -8.20 -0.37 6.95
C THR A 93 -9.69 -0.65 6.98
N THR A 94 -10.23 -1.34 5.96
CA THR A 94 -11.66 -1.67 5.91
C THR A 94 -12.08 -2.51 7.12
N ILE A 95 -11.27 -3.50 7.50
CA ILE A 95 -11.54 -4.37 8.67
C ILE A 95 -11.48 -3.57 9.97
N ILE A 96 -10.46 -2.73 10.16
CA ILE A 96 -10.28 -1.92 11.37
C ILE A 96 -11.43 -0.92 11.52
N LEU A 97 -11.83 -0.25 10.43
CA LEU A 97 -12.98 0.64 10.41
C LEU A 97 -14.26 -0.08 10.82
N LEU A 98 -14.48 -1.27 10.26
CA LEU A 98 -15.65 -2.08 10.57
C LEU A 98 -15.74 -2.43 12.07
N VAL A 99 -14.60 -2.78 12.68
CA VAL A 99 -14.52 -3.13 14.10
C VAL A 99 -14.67 -1.89 14.99
N SER A 100 -14.05 -0.78 14.62
CA SER A 100 -14.03 0.46 15.40
C SER A 100 -15.38 1.19 15.37
N ILE A 101 -15.94 1.41 14.18
CA ILE A 101 -17.18 2.17 13.96
C ILE A 101 -18.42 1.33 14.25
N GLN A 102 -18.31 -0.01 14.13
CA GLN A 102 -19.40 -0.97 14.34
C GLN A 102 -20.63 -0.75 13.43
N ASN A 103 -20.47 0.00 12.34
CA ASN A 103 -21.48 0.21 11.32
C ASN A 103 -20.90 -0.09 9.93
N ILE A 104 -21.50 -1.04 9.22
CA ILE A 104 -21.02 -1.51 7.91
C ILE A 104 -21.07 -0.38 6.88
N ILE A 105 -22.15 0.41 6.86
CA ILE A 105 -22.37 1.44 5.83
C ILE A 105 -21.32 2.54 5.97
N ILE A 106 -21.13 3.05 7.19
CA ILE A 106 -20.14 4.10 7.46
C ILE A 106 -18.74 3.62 7.12
N SER A 107 -18.40 2.40 7.52
CA SER A 107 -17.08 1.81 7.28
C SER A 107 -16.79 1.63 5.79
N LEU A 108 -17.77 1.21 4.99
CA LEU A 108 -17.63 1.09 3.55
C LEU A 108 -17.49 2.45 2.85
N LEU A 109 -18.27 3.46 3.26
CA LEU A 109 -18.17 4.82 2.72
C LEU A 109 -16.83 5.50 3.08
N ALA A 110 -16.36 5.25 4.30
CA ALA A 110 -15.03 5.68 4.74
C ALA A 110 -13.93 5.00 3.91
N SER A 111 -14.00 3.68 3.75
CA SER A 111 -13.03 2.90 2.96
C SER A 111 -13.02 3.32 1.48
N PHE A 112 -14.19 3.63 0.91
CA PHE A 112 -14.31 4.18 -0.43
C PHE A 112 -13.62 5.54 -0.56
N THR A 113 -13.81 6.43 0.41
CA THR A 113 -13.16 7.75 0.42
C THR A 113 -11.63 7.62 0.51
N ILE A 114 -11.14 6.75 1.38
CA ILE A 114 -9.70 6.46 1.55
C ILE A 114 -9.09 5.89 0.27
N SER A 115 -9.83 5.02 -0.43
CA SER A 115 -9.42 4.46 -1.71
C SER A 115 -9.28 5.56 -2.77
N MET A 116 -10.22 6.51 -2.82
CA MET A 116 -10.14 7.65 -3.74
C MET A 116 -8.95 8.57 -3.45
N VAL A 117 -8.67 8.87 -2.18
CA VAL A 117 -7.49 9.64 -1.78
C VAL A 117 -6.21 8.92 -2.22
N THR A 118 -6.13 7.62 -1.96
CA THR A 118 -4.99 6.78 -2.32
C THR A 118 -4.73 6.81 -3.83
N ILE A 119 -5.78 6.66 -4.65
CA ILE A 119 -5.69 6.74 -6.12
C ILE A 119 -5.19 8.12 -6.57
N CYS A 120 -5.72 9.20 -6.00
CA CYS A 120 -5.29 10.56 -6.34
C CYS A 120 -3.80 10.79 -6.03
N VAL A 121 -3.33 10.36 -4.87
CA VAL A 121 -1.92 10.50 -4.47
C VAL A 121 -1.02 9.65 -5.36
N ILE A 122 -1.39 8.39 -5.65
CA ILE A 122 -0.64 7.54 -6.58
C ILE A 122 -0.56 8.19 -7.95
N GLY A 123 -1.64 8.85 -8.41
CA GLY A 123 -1.68 9.60 -9.66
C GLY A 123 -0.72 10.79 -9.73
N VAL A 124 -0.34 11.38 -8.58
CA VAL A 124 0.65 12.48 -8.55
C VAL A 124 2.07 11.99 -8.85
N ILE A 125 2.42 10.77 -8.47
CA ILE A 125 3.77 10.21 -8.64
C ILE A 125 4.26 10.28 -10.10
N PRO A 126 3.51 9.76 -11.10
CA PRO A 126 3.93 9.86 -12.50
C PRO A 126 3.84 11.30 -13.04
N LEU A 127 2.94 12.14 -12.53
CA LEU A 127 2.84 13.56 -12.94
C LEU A 127 4.09 14.36 -12.55
N LEU A 128 4.72 14.01 -11.44
CA LEU A 128 6.01 14.56 -11.01
C LEU A 128 7.20 13.91 -11.72
N GLY A 129 6.97 12.96 -12.63
CA GLY A 129 8.02 12.23 -13.34
C GLY A 129 8.86 11.31 -12.45
N TRP A 130 8.35 10.94 -11.27
CA TRP A 130 9.08 10.07 -10.35
C TRP A 130 9.05 8.62 -10.82
N LYS A 131 10.23 8.00 -10.85
CA LYS A 131 10.39 6.58 -11.19
C LYS A 131 10.22 5.70 -9.96
N LEU A 132 9.82 4.45 -10.18
CA LEU A 132 9.73 3.46 -9.11
C LEU A 132 11.10 3.27 -8.46
N GLY A 133 11.17 3.51 -7.17
CA GLY A 133 12.38 3.40 -6.36
C GLY A 133 11.99 3.11 -4.91
N VAL A 134 13.01 2.95 -4.05
CA VAL A 134 12.79 2.56 -2.64
C VAL A 134 11.85 3.55 -1.93
N LEU A 135 12.09 4.86 -2.11
CA LEU A 135 11.27 5.89 -1.48
C LEU A 135 9.82 5.89 -2.00
N VAL A 136 9.64 5.77 -3.31
CA VAL A 136 8.31 5.77 -3.93
C VAL A 136 7.51 4.54 -3.48
N SER A 137 8.14 3.37 -3.40
CA SER A 137 7.53 2.14 -2.90
C SER A 137 7.14 2.26 -1.42
N LEU A 138 8.02 2.81 -0.57
CA LEU A 138 7.71 3.08 0.84
C LEU A 138 6.53 4.04 0.98
N ASN A 139 6.52 5.13 0.20
CA ASN A 139 5.44 6.11 0.21
C ASN A 139 4.10 5.50 -0.24
N MET A 140 4.10 4.59 -1.22
CA MET A 140 2.91 3.85 -1.64
C MET A 140 2.32 2.99 -0.52
N CYS A 141 3.13 2.45 0.38
CA CYS A 141 2.63 1.75 1.56
C CYS A 141 2.10 2.73 2.62
N LEU A 142 2.79 3.85 2.83
CA LEU A 142 2.44 4.86 3.85
C LEU A 142 1.16 5.64 3.52
N VAL A 143 0.87 5.86 2.23
CA VAL A 143 -0.26 6.68 1.79
C VAL A 143 -1.58 6.21 2.38
N VAL A 144 -1.79 4.88 2.46
CA VAL A 144 -3.05 4.32 2.95
C VAL A 144 -3.24 4.71 4.41
N GLY A 145 -2.22 4.51 5.26
CA GLY A 145 -2.26 4.85 6.68
C GLY A 145 -2.52 6.34 6.92
N LEU A 146 -1.77 7.21 6.23
CA LEU A 146 -1.91 8.67 6.37
C LEU A 146 -3.24 9.21 5.82
N SER A 147 -3.91 8.45 4.94
CA SER A 147 -5.22 8.84 4.39
C SER A 147 -6.38 8.48 5.32
N VAL A 148 -6.19 7.54 6.25
CA VAL A 148 -7.26 7.04 7.12
C VAL A 148 -7.64 8.02 8.23
N ASP A 149 -6.65 8.71 8.79
CA ASP A 149 -6.76 9.42 10.08
C ASP A 149 -7.94 10.38 10.13
N TYR A 150 -8.12 11.24 9.12
CA TYR A 150 -9.18 12.25 9.12
C TYR A 150 -10.57 11.67 8.89
N VAL A 151 -10.68 10.65 8.02
CA VAL A 151 -11.96 10.00 7.71
C VAL A 151 -12.48 9.24 8.94
N VAL A 152 -11.59 8.59 9.70
CA VAL A 152 -11.96 7.88 10.95
C VAL A 152 -12.56 8.82 11.97
N HIS A 153 -11.91 9.95 12.25
CA HIS A 153 -12.40 10.88 13.26
C HIS A 153 -13.78 11.43 12.90
N LEU A 154 -14.00 11.78 11.63
CA LEU A 154 -15.31 12.24 11.16
C LEU A 154 -16.38 11.13 11.21
N ALA A 155 -15.99 9.88 10.88
CA ALA A 155 -16.87 8.71 10.97
C ALA A 155 -17.29 8.42 12.41
N GLU A 156 -16.33 8.46 13.34
CA GLU A 156 -16.57 8.26 14.77
C GLU A 156 -17.48 9.36 15.33
N GLY A 157 -17.20 10.63 15.01
CA GLY A 157 -18.06 11.76 15.37
C GLY A 157 -19.51 11.57 14.89
N TYR A 158 -19.70 11.07 13.66
CA TYR A 158 -21.04 10.79 13.14
C TYR A 158 -21.76 9.67 13.92
N THR A 159 -21.03 8.64 14.36
CA THR A 159 -21.60 7.58 15.21
C THR A 159 -21.90 8.01 16.64
N MET A 160 -21.13 8.95 17.19
CA MET A 160 -21.34 9.47 18.54
C MET A 160 -22.50 10.46 18.64
N SER A 161 -22.95 11.00 17.50
CA SER A 161 -24.07 11.93 17.47
C SER A 161 -25.37 11.30 17.99
N LYS A 162 -26.08 12.05 18.83
CA LYS A 162 -27.38 11.65 19.40
C LYS A 162 -28.55 11.94 18.45
N HIS A 163 -28.30 12.65 17.35
CA HIS A 163 -29.34 13.00 16.39
C HIS A 163 -29.72 11.81 15.51
N LYS A 164 -30.98 11.79 15.06
CA LYS A 164 -31.50 10.74 14.18
C LYS A 164 -31.39 11.09 12.69
N ASP A 165 -31.45 12.38 12.39
CA ASP A 165 -31.38 12.95 11.04
C ASP A 165 -29.92 13.01 10.54
N ARG A 166 -29.69 12.65 9.27
CA ARG A 166 -28.36 12.68 8.63
C ARG A 166 -27.70 14.04 8.75
N LYS A 167 -28.43 15.12 8.44
CA LYS A 167 -27.88 16.48 8.40
C LYS A 167 -27.42 16.92 9.77
N SER A 168 -28.24 16.68 10.80
CA SER A 168 -27.88 17.01 12.18
C SER A 168 -26.70 16.17 12.68
N ARG A 169 -26.61 14.89 12.31
CA ARG A 169 -25.46 14.04 12.65
C ARG A 169 -24.17 14.49 11.99
N VAL A 170 -24.23 14.91 10.73
CA VAL A 170 -23.08 15.50 10.01
C VAL A 170 -22.66 16.83 10.64
N GLN A 171 -23.60 17.68 11.02
CA GLN A 171 -23.29 18.94 11.69
C GLN A 171 -22.61 18.70 13.03
N ASP A 172 -23.15 17.80 13.85
CA ASP A 172 -22.59 17.42 15.14
C ASP A 172 -21.18 16.79 15.00
N SER A 173 -20.97 15.94 13.98
CA SER A 173 -19.64 15.36 13.72
C SER A 173 -18.62 16.41 13.29
N LEU A 174 -19.02 17.38 12.48
CA LEU A 174 -18.17 18.51 12.09
C LEU A 174 -17.86 19.41 13.27
N GLU A 175 -18.85 19.77 14.09
CA GLU A 175 -18.66 20.61 15.27
C GLU A 175 -17.70 19.95 16.27
N ALA A 176 -17.82 18.64 16.46
CA ALA A 176 -16.96 17.89 17.38
C ALA A 176 -15.52 17.69 16.84
N MET A 177 -15.36 17.37 15.55
CA MET A 177 -14.11 16.82 15.02
C MET A 177 -13.37 17.74 14.04
N ALA A 178 -14.02 18.70 13.38
CA ALA A 178 -13.40 19.48 12.32
C ALA A 178 -12.21 20.30 12.80
N THR A 179 -12.27 20.88 14.01
CA THR A 179 -11.16 21.66 14.59
C THR A 179 -9.94 20.78 14.86
N SER A 180 -10.14 19.56 15.37
CA SER A 180 -9.06 18.59 15.61
C SER A 180 -8.43 18.14 14.30
N VAL A 181 -9.25 17.74 13.32
CA VAL A 181 -8.81 17.29 12.00
C VAL A 181 -8.06 18.39 11.26
N TYR A 182 -8.60 19.62 11.25
CA TYR A 182 -7.98 20.76 10.57
C TYR A 182 -6.64 21.15 11.21
N SER A 183 -6.58 21.23 12.54
CA SER A 183 -5.32 21.53 13.23
C SER A 183 -4.26 20.44 13.03
N GLY A 184 -4.66 19.16 13.05
CA GLY A 184 -3.81 18.04 12.69
C GLY A 184 -3.25 18.17 11.27
N ALA A 185 -4.10 18.43 10.28
CA ALA A 185 -3.67 18.65 8.90
C ALA A 185 -2.72 19.85 8.75
N CYS A 186 -3.00 20.97 9.42
CA CYS A 186 -2.14 22.15 9.38
C CYS A 186 -0.74 21.86 9.92
N THR A 187 -0.63 21.11 11.02
CA THR A 187 0.68 20.77 11.59
C THR A 187 1.48 19.84 10.66
N THR A 188 0.84 18.84 10.05
CA THR A 188 1.52 17.93 9.12
C THR A 188 1.86 18.60 7.78
N LEU A 189 0.97 19.45 7.25
CA LEU A 189 1.27 20.27 6.06
C LEU A 189 2.41 21.25 6.36
N GLY A 190 2.39 21.91 7.52
CA GLY A 190 3.47 22.77 7.97
C GLY A 190 4.81 22.04 8.00
N ALA A 191 4.86 20.86 8.64
CA ALA A 191 6.04 20.02 8.65
C ALA A 191 6.49 19.63 7.22
N SER A 192 5.55 19.24 6.35
CA SER A 192 5.83 18.89 4.96
C SER A 192 6.46 20.04 4.19
N VAL A 193 5.95 21.26 4.38
CA VAL A 193 6.50 22.49 3.79
C VAL A 193 7.91 22.77 4.30
N PHE A 194 8.18 22.59 5.60
CA PHE A 194 9.54 22.72 6.14
C PHE A 194 10.52 21.72 5.50
N MET A 195 10.08 20.50 5.22
CA MET A 195 10.91 19.48 4.56
C MET A 195 11.28 19.84 3.11
N LEU A 196 10.49 20.69 2.44
CA LEU A 196 10.81 21.17 1.08
C LEU A 196 12.06 22.04 1.02
N PHE A 197 12.49 22.63 2.14
CA PHE A 197 13.72 23.39 2.23
C PHE A 197 14.95 22.52 2.58
N SER A 198 14.78 21.21 2.72
CA SER A 198 15.88 20.30 3.00
C SER A 198 16.77 20.09 1.77
N GLN A 199 18.08 20.06 1.98
CA GLN A 199 19.06 19.74 0.94
C GLN A 199 19.11 18.23 0.62
N ILE A 200 18.62 17.38 1.53
CA ILE A 200 18.63 15.93 1.32
C ILE A 200 17.44 15.55 0.44
N ILE A 201 17.73 14.99 -0.74
CA ILE A 201 16.72 14.61 -1.76
C ILE A 201 15.59 13.73 -1.19
N PHE A 202 15.93 12.85 -0.25
CA PHE A 202 14.97 11.99 0.44
C PHE A 202 13.90 12.81 1.16
N PHE A 203 14.29 13.81 1.95
CA PHE A 203 13.35 14.65 2.70
C PHE A 203 12.56 15.57 1.77
N PHE A 204 13.17 16.08 0.71
CA PHE A 204 12.48 16.88 -0.28
C PHE A 204 11.35 16.10 -0.97
N GLN A 205 11.65 14.89 -1.48
CA GLN A 205 10.66 14.03 -2.12
C GLN A 205 9.58 13.55 -1.13
N PHE A 206 9.97 13.19 0.08
CA PHE A 206 9.01 12.82 1.12
C PHE A 206 8.10 13.99 1.52
N GLY A 207 8.64 15.21 1.60
CA GLY A 207 7.87 16.43 1.89
C GLY A 207 6.81 16.72 0.83
N ILE A 208 7.15 16.62 -0.46
CA ILE A 208 6.17 16.77 -1.55
C ILE A 208 5.08 15.70 -1.45
N PHE A 209 5.47 14.45 -1.22
CA PHE A 209 4.52 13.34 -1.07
C PHE A 209 3.54 13.56 0.09
N MET A 210 4.05 13.94 1.27
CA MET A 210 3.24 14.24 2.44
C MET A 210 2.30 15.42 2.19
N PHE A 211 2.79 16.47 1.52
CA PHE A 211 1.96 17.64 1.19
C PHE A 211 0.73 17.27 0.36
N PHE A 212 0.90 16.48 -0.71
CA PHE A 212 -0.23 16.02 -1.53
C PHE A 212 -1.12 15.02 -0.78
N THR A 213 -0.53 14.11 0.00
CA THR A 213 -1.27 13.12 0.78
C THR A 213 -2.20 13.78 1.78
N ILE A 214 -1.68 14.68 2.60
CA ILE A 214 -2.49 15.40 3.60
C ILE A 214 -3.47 16.36 2.93
N GLY A 215 -3.05 17.06 1.87
CA GLY A 215 -3.91 17.97 1.11
C GLY A 215 -5.13 17.27 0.50
N PHE A 216 -4.95 16.11 -0.14
CA PHE A 216 -6.07 15.33 -0.63
C PHE A 216 -6.86 14.66 0.50
N SER A 217 -6.19 14.16 1.54
CA SER A 217 -6.86 13.53 2.68
C SER A 217 -7.84 14.50 3.38
N ILE A 218 -7.44 15.75 3.64
CA ILE A 218 -8.35 16.74 4.23
C ILE A 218 -9.46 17.18 3.26
N LEU A 219 -9.14 17.37 1.98
CA LEU A 219 -10.11 17.77 0.97
C LEU A 219 -11.21 16.72 0.78
N PHE A 220 -10.84 15.45 0.66
CA PHE A 220 -11.77 14.35 0.47
C PHE A 220 -12.51 14.00 1.77
N SER A 221 -11.87 14.10 2.93
CA SER A 221 -12.56 13.83 4.21
C SER A 221 -13.61 14.91 4.53
N LEU A 222 -13.26 16.19 4.49
CA LEU A 222 -14.23 17.28 4.77
C LEU A 222 -15.20 17.53 3.62
N GLY A 223 -14.82 17.23 2.37
CA GLY A 223 -15.66 17.39 1.19
C GLY A 223 -16.45 16.12 0.86
N LEU A 224 -15.77 15.12 0.29
CA LEU A 224 -16.41 13.91 -0.24
C LEU A 224 -17.07 13.07 0.86
N PHE A 225 -16.36 12.74 1.94
CA PHE A 225 -16.91 11.87 2.99
C PHE A 225 -18.11 12.51 3.69
N ILE A 226 -18.02 13.80 4.06
CA ILE A 226 -19.12 14.54 4.68
C ILE A 226 -20.36 14.62 3.78
N THR A 227 -20.18 14.88 2.48
CA THR A 227 -21.29 14.91 1.52
C THR A 227 -21.91 13.52 1.30
N LEU A 228 -21.10 12.46 1.27
CA LEU A 228 -21.61 11.08 1.23
C LEU A 228 -22.40 10.76 2.51
N MET A 229 -21.89 11.12 3.68
CA MET A 229 -22.60 10.91 4.95
C MET A 229 -23.91 11.70 5.03
N GLY A 230 -23.95 12.92 4.47
CA GLY A 230 -25.17 13.73 4.43
C GLY A 230 -26.24 13.19 3.46
N THR A 231 -25.84 12.52 2.37
CA THR A 231 -26.75 12.06 1.33
C THR A 231 -27.17 10.59 1.49
N ILE A 232 -26.23 9.71 1.82
CA ILE A 232 -26.41 8.26 1.87
C ILE A 232 -25.99 7.64 3.22
N GLY A 233 -25.61 8.45 4.21
CA GLY A 233 -25.25 7.97 5.54
C GLY A 233 -26.42 7.25 6.25
N PRO A 234 -26.15 6.33 7.17
CA PRO A 234 -27.21 5.65 7.88
C PRO A 234 -27.97 6.60 8.82
N GLU A 235 -29.28 6.43 8.82
CA GLU A 235 -30.20 7.05 9.79
C GLU A 235 -30.54 6.02 10.87
N ASN A 236 -30.62 6.46 12.13
CA ASN A 236 -30.86 5.60 13.28
C ASN A 236 -29.83 4.42 13.35
N ASP A 237 -30.28 3.22 13.72
CA ASP A 237 -29.49 1.99 13.85
C ASP A 237 -29.29 1.24 12.52
N THR A 238 -29.50 1.90 11.37
CA THR A 238 -29.37 1.24 10.07
C THR A 238 -27.90 0.89 9.80
N GLY A 239 -27.60 -0.38 9.55
CA GLY A 239 -26.24 -0.86 9.32
C GLY A 239 -25.39 -1.09 10.58
N ASP A 240 -25.95 -0.90 11.78
CA ASP A 240 -25.28 -1.24 13.04
C ASP A 240 -25.16 -2.76 13.19
N ILE A 241 -23.92 -3.23 13.33
CA ILE A 241 -23.58 -4.64 13.48
C ILE A 241 -24.17 -5.19 14.79
N LYS A 242 -24.18 -4.41 15.87
CA LYS A 242 -24.75 -4.83 17.17
C LYS A 242 -26.26 -5.04 17.06
N ALA A 243 -26.96 -4.13 16.39
CA ALA A 243 -28.39 -4.26 16.13
C ALA A 243 -28.72 -5.48 15.24
N VAL A 244 -27.91 -5.73 14.21
CA VAL A 244 -28.06 -6.89 13.31
C VAL A 244 -27.82 -8.20 14.04
N PHE A 245 -26.72 -8.34 14.79
CA PHE A 245 -26.44 -9.54 15.59
C PHE A 245 -27.48 -9.74 16.70
N GLY A 246 -27.98 -8.67 17.33
CA GLY A 246 -29.07 -8.73 18.30
C GLY A 246 -30.37 -9.26 17.70
N LYS A 247 -30.77 -8.75 16.52
CA LYS A 247 -31.94 -9.25 15.78
C LYS A 247 -31.77 -10.68 15.31
N LEU A 248 -30.59 -11.06 14.82
CA LEU A 248 -30.30 -12.43 14.38
C LEU A 248 -30.37 -13.41 15.56
N ARG A 249 -29.80 -13.03 16.72
CA ARG A 249 -29.88 -13.83 17.95
C ARG A 249 -31.32 -13.98 18.44
N HIS A 250 -32.12 -12.92 18.40
CA HIS A 250 -33.54 -12.97 18.77
C HIS A 250 -34.34 -13.84 17.80
N PHE A 251 -34.06 -13.76 16.50
CA PHE A 251 -34.70 -14.59 15.47
C PHE A 251 -34.37 -16.08 15.65
N VAL A 252 -33.10 -16.42 15.88
CA VAL A 252 -32.67 -17.81 16.16
C VAL A 252 -33.31 -18.33 17.46
N LYS A 253 -33.41 -17.50 18.50
CA LYS A 253 -34.07 -17.87 19.76
C LYS A 253 -35.57 -18.14 19.59
N ASN A 254 -36.29 -17.29 18.84
CA ASN A 254 -37.72 -17.49 18.55
C ASN A 254 -37.99 -18.72 17.67
N ARG A 255 -37.05 -19.08 16.79
CA ARG A 255 -37.18 -20.28 15.95
C ARG A 255 -37.04 -21.56 16.76
N ASN A 256 -36.18 -21.57 17.78
CA ASN A 256 -36.00 -22.73 18.65
C ASN A 256 -37.17 -22.93 19.63
N THR A 257 -37.88 -21.88 20.06
CA THR A 257 -39.08 -22.03 20.91
C THR A 257 -40.27 -22.63 20.17
N HIS A 258 -40.44 -22.33 18.88
CA HIS A 258 -41.52 -22.93 18.07
C HIS A 258 -41.32 -24.41 17.73
N CYS A 259 -40.10 -24.96 17.82
CA CYS A 259 -39.82 -26.38 17.58
C CYS A 259 -39.93 -27.24 18.86
N VAL A 260 -40.19 -26.65 20.03
CA VAL A 260 -40.30 -27.38 21.32
C VAL A 260 -41.77 -27.52 21.77
N GLU A 261 -42.69 -26.76 21.16
CA GLU A 261 -44.14 -26.81 21.46
C GLU A 261 -44.96 -27.68 20.48
N THR A 262 -44.31 -28.52 19.68
CA THR A 262 -44.93 -29.54 18.80
C THR A 262 -44.35 -30.90 19.09
#